data_AF-A0A7V1ZN67-F1
#
_entry.id   AF-A0A7V1ZN67-F1
#
_cell.length_a   1.000
_cell.length_b   1.000
_cell.length_c   1.000
_cell.angle_alpha   90.00
_cell.angle_beta   90.00
_cell.angle_gamma   90.00
#
_symmetry.space_group_name_H-M   'P 1'
#
loop_
_entity.id
_entity.type
_entity.pdbx_description
1 polymer ?
#
loop_
_entity_poly.entity_id
_entity_poly.type
_entity_poly.pdbx_seq_one_letter_code
_entity_poly.pdbx_strand_id
1 'polypeptide(L)'
;MMNVVFIPYYDSNPYQKLLIKSLSKKGVLVSTISLAGYYPFSLILKVLCHWKPQILHVHWLHPFLLSDSWVKAFVKSVFFISELVMVKLLGIKIVWTVHNVLSHDSRFMRMELFFTKIFSRFCS
;
A
#
# COMPACT_ATOMS: atom_id res chain seq x y z
N MET A 1 -6.29 21.14 -4.74
CA MET A 1 -6.54 20.37 -3.49
C MET A 1 -5.81 19.06 -3.61
N MET A 2 -4.98 18.68 -2.63
CA MET A 2 -4.15 17.46 -2.74
C MET A 2 -5.00 16.21 -2.51
N ASN A 3 -4.86 15.18 -3.36
CA ASN A 3 -5.58 13.92 -3.20
C ASN A 3 -4.63 12.77 -2.84
N VAL A 4 -4.93 12.10 -1.72
CA VAL A 4 -4.14 11.02 -1.15
C VAL A 4 -5.00 9.78 -1.03
N VAL A 5 -4.48 8.63 -1.45
CA VAL A 5 -5.15 7.34 -1.35
C VAL A 5 -4.45 6.48 -0.30
N PHE A 6 -5.17 6.12 0.76
CA PHE A 6 -4.68 5.28 1.86
C PHE A 6 -4.94 3.81 1.56
N ILE A 7 -3.90 2.98 1.70
CA ILE A 7 -4.03 1.54 1.47
C ILE A 7 -3.07 0.69 2.34
N PRO A 8 -3.53 -0.43 2.95
CA PRO A 8 -4.93 -0.71 3.26
C PRO A 8 -5.46 0.26 4.33
N TYR A 9 -6.76 0.52 4.31
CA TYR A 9 -7.49 1.13 5.41
C TYR A 9 -8.14 0.04 6.27
N TYR A 10 -7.96 0.15 7.58
CA TYR A 10 -8.62 -0.66 8.59
C TYR A 10 -9.38 0.25 9.56
N ASP A 11 -10.71 0.10 9.60
CA ASP A 11 -11.55 0.97 10.44
C ASP A 11 -11.27 0.81 11.94
N SER A 12 -10.78 -0.36 12.34
CA SER A 12 -10.33 -0.63 13.71
C SER A 12 -9.08 0.13 14.12
N ASN A 13 -8.34 0.74 13.18
CA ASN A 13 -7.09 1.42 13.49
C ASN A 13 -7.32 2.93 13.79
N PRO A 14 -7.20 3.38 15.05
CA PRO A 14 -7.44 4.78 15.42
C PRO A 14 -6.40 5.73 14.84
N TYR A 15 -5.17 5.27 14.58
CA TYR A 15 -4.13 6.11 13.98
C TYR A 15 -4.53 6.58 12.58
N GLN A 16 -5.09 5.70 11.74
CA GLN A 16 -5.51 6.08 10.39
C GLN A 16 -6.62 7.14 10.45
N LYS A 17 -7.61 6.96 11.33
CA LYS A 17 -8.70 7.93 11.54
C LYS A 17 -8.18 9.30 11.98
N LEU A 18 -7.26 9.32 12.95
CA LEU A 18 -6.64 10.57 13.43
C LEU A 18 -5.81 11.26 12.35
N LEU A 19 -5.05 10.49 11.56
CA LEU A 19 -4.25 11.01 10.47
C LEU A 19 -5.12 11.60 9.36
N ILE A 20 -6.17 10.89 8.93
CA ILE A 20 -7.15 11.40 7.96
C ILE A 20 -7.75 12.71 8.47
N LYS A 21 -8.23 12.75 9.71
CA LYS A 21 -8.81 13.97 10.31
C LYS A 21 -7.84 15.15 10.30
N SER A 22 -6.56 14.90 10.61
CA SER A 22 -5.52 15.94 10.61
C SER A 22 -5.21 16.44 9.18
N LEU A 23 -5.11 15.53 8.21
CA LEU A 23 -4.89 15.87 6.80
C LEU A 23 -6.07 16.64 6.20
N SER A 24 -7.30 16.22 6.48
CA SER A 24 -8.51 16.93 6.01
C SER A 24 -8.61 18.34 6.57
N LYS A 25 -8.20 18.57 7.83
CA LYS A 25 -8.10 19.92 8.40
C LYS A 25 -7.10 20.82 7.65
N LYS A 26 -6.13 20.23 6.95
CA LYS A 26 -5.15 20.94 6.10
C LYS A 26 -5.59 21.03 4.63
N GLY A 27 -6.85 20.71 4.32
CA GLY A 27 -7.38 20.75 2.95
C GLY A 27 -6.90 19.61 2.06
N VAL A 28 -6.48 18.47 2.63
CA VAL A 28 -6.12 17.27 1.88
C VAL A 28 -7.33 16.35 1.78
N LEU A 29 -7.67 15.96 0.55
CA LEU A 29 -8.66 14.91 0.30
C LEU A 29 -8.00 13.55 0.52
N VAL A 30 -8.59 12.74 1.39
CA VAL A 30 -8.09 11.39 1.66
C VAL A 30 -9.17 10.39 1.27
N SER A 31 -8.83 9.52 0.32
CA SER A 31 -9.63 8.36 -0.05
C SER A 31 -9.05 7.12 0.60
N THR A 32 -9.89 6.20 1.05
CA THR A 32 -9.45 4.97 1.73
C THR A 32 -9.79 3.74 0.91
N ILE A 33 -8.85 2.81 0.81
CA ILE A 33 -9.05 1.50 0.17
C ILE A 33 -8.93 0.41 1.23
N SER A 34 -10.06 -0.20 1.58
CA SER A 34 -10.06 -1.43 2.37
C SER A 34 -9.69 -2.64 1.49
N LEU A 35 -8.90 -3.57 2.03
CA LEU A 35 -8.52 -4.79 1.34
C LEU A 35 -9.12 -6.01 2.04
N ALA A 36 -10.07 -6.67 1.41
CA ALA A 36 -10.49 -8.03 1.77
C ALA A 36 -9.51 -9.11 1.26
N GLY A 37 -8.66 -8.73 0.31
CA GLY A 37 -7.66 -9.57 -0.33
C GLY A 37 -6.91 -8.75 -1.39
N TYR A 38 -5.82 -9.31 -1.90
CA TYR A 38 -5.02 -8.71 -2.97
C TYR A 38 -4.82 -9.72 -4.11
N TYR A 39 -5.17 -9.28 -5.31
CA TYR A 39 -5.04 -10.02 -6.55
C TYR A 39 -4.20 -9.20 -7.55
N PRO A 40 -3.56 -9.86 -8.53
CA PRO A 40 -2.83 -9.18 -9.61
C PRO A 40 -3.65 -8.02 -10.21
N PHE A 41 -3.01 -6.85 -10.38
CA PHE A 41 -3.59 -5.62 -10.96
C PHE A 41 -4.70 -4.94 -10.12
N SER A 42 -5.07 -5.51 -8.97
CA SER A 42 -6.14 -4.95 -8.15
C SER A 42 -5.76 -3.64 -7.43
N LEU A 43 -4.47 -3.38 -7.18
CA LEU A 43 -4.02 -2.15 -6.54
C LEU A 43 -4.08 -0.98 -7.53
N ILE A 44 -3.51 -1.13 -8.72
CA ILE A 44 -3.50 -0.07 -9.73
C ILE A 44 -4.91 0.30 -10.16
N LEU A 45 -5.79 -0.69 -10.37
CA LEU A 45 -7.19 -0.45 -10.72
C LEU A 45 -7.90 0.36 -9.64
N LYS A 46 -7.77 -0.04 -8.37
CA LYS A 46 -8.40 0.69 -7.25
C LYS A 46 -7.84 2.10 -7.11
N VAL A 47 -6.53 2.30 -7.28
CA VAL A 47 -5.90 3.63 -7.24
C VAL A 47 -6.43 4.52 -8.36
N LEU A 48 -6.55 3.98 -9.58
CA LEU A 48 -7.04 4.72 -10.76
C LEU A 48 -8.54 5.04 -10.71
N CYS A 49 -9.33 4.27 -9.95
CA CYS A 49 -10.74 4.61 -9.70
C CYS A 49 -10.93 5.90 -8.89
N HIS A 50 -9.89 6.39 -8.21
CA HIS A 50 -9.93 7.67 -7.51
C HIS A 50 -9.59 8.83 -8.46
N TRP A 51 -10.24 9.98 -8.27
CA TRP A 51 -10.02 11.14 -9.13
C TRP A 51 -8.63 11.78 -8.90
N LYS A 52 -7.75 11.71 -9.90
CA LYS A 52 -6.42 12.37 -9.91
C LYS A 52 -5.62 12.16 -8.61
N PRO A 53 -5.33 10.91 -8.20
CA PRO A 53 -4.51 10.65 -7.01
C PRO A 53 -3.10 11.21 -7.23
N GLN A 54 -2.58 11.91 -6.22
CA GLN A 54 -1.21 12.46 -6.27
C GLN A 54 -0.27 11.68 -5.35
N ILE A 55 -0.82 11.08 -4.29
CA ILE A 55 -0.06 10.28 -3.33
C ILE A 55 -0.79 8.96 -3.07
N LEU A 56 -0.06 7.86 -3.20
CA LEU A 56 -0.41 6.56 -2.66
C LEU A 56 0.26 6.40 -1.29
N HIS A 57 -0.52 6.45 -0.21
CA HIS A 57 -0.03 6.28 1.15
C HIS A 57 -0.26 4.83 1.59
N VAL A 58 0.83 4.06 1.61
CA VAL A 58 0.85 2.66 2.01
C VAL A 58 1.02 2.55 3.52
N HIS A 59 0.25 1.69 4.18
CA HIS A 59 0.34 1.46 5.63
C HIS A 59 0.88 0.07 5.98
N TRP A 60 0.40 -0.98 5.31
CA TRP A 60 0.87 -2.35 5.56
C TRP A 60 1.21 -3.04 4.25
N LEU A 61 2.34 -3.74 4.25
CA LEU A 61 2.77 -4.55 3.10
C LEU A 61 2.26 -5.98 3.15
N HIS A 62 1.94 -6.49 4.35
CA HIS A 62 1.51 -7.87 4.58
C HIS A 62 0.40 -8.35 3.62
N PRO A 63 -0.70 -7.59 3.37
CA PRO A 63 -1.75 -8.07 2.47
C PRO A 63 -1.27 -8.32 1.04
N PHE A 64 -0.22 -7.62 0.61
CA PHE A 64 0.37 -7.73 -0.71
C PHE A 64 1.45 -8.83 -0.77
N LEU A 65 2.20 -9.02 0.30
CA LEU A 65 3.36 -9.91 0.31
C LEU A 65 3.06 -11.33 0.80
N LEU A 66 2.10 -11.50 1.72
CA LEU A 66 1.86 -12.80 2.37
C LEU A 66 0.73 -13.59 1.73
N SER A 67 0.87 -14.92 1.78
CA SER A 67 -0.12 -15.92 1.39
C SER A 67 0.11 -17.22 2.16
N ASP A 68 -0.85 -18.12 2.07
CA ASP A 68 -0.81 -19.52 2.50
C ASP A 68 0.33 -20.35 1.88
N SER A 69 0.75 -20.06 0.65
CA SER A 69 1.85 -20.75 -0.03
C SER A 69 2.95 -19.80 -0.51
N TRP A 70 4.19 -20.31 -0.54
CA TRP A 70 5.36 -19.53 -0.98
C TRP A 70 5.21 -19.03 -2.42
N VAL A 71 4.74 -19.90 -3.33
CA VAL A 71 4.54 -19.55 -4.74
C VAL A 71 3.52 -18.43 -4.89
N LYS A 72 2.37 -18.52 -4.19
CA LYS A 72 1.35 -17.46 -4.22
C LYS A 72 1.89 -16.16 -3.65
N ALA A 73 2.60 -16.22 -2.53
CA ALA A 73 3.21 -15.05 -1.89
C ALA A 73 4.24 -14.37 -2.81
N PHE A 74 5.08 -15.16 -3.49
CA PHE A 74 6.05 -14.66 -4.46
C PHE A 74 5.36 -13.99 -5.66
N VAL A 75 4.37 -14.66 -6.27
CA VAL A 75 3.61 -14.12 -7.41
C VAL A 75 2.91 -12.81 -7.02
N LYS A 76 2.21 -12.78 -5.87
CA LYS A 76 1.60 -11.55 -5.35
C LYS A 76 2.63 -10.44 -5.17
N SER A 77 3.78 -10.74 -4.59
CA SER A 77 4.85 -9.76 -4.38
C SER A 77 5.39 -9.19 -5.70
N VAL A 78 5.57 -10.02 -6.72
CA VAL A 78 5.99 -9.57 -8.06
C VAL A 78 4.94 -8.66 -8.69
N PHE A 79 3.66 -9.05 -8.65
CA PHE A 79 2.58 -8.19 -9.15
C PHE A 79 2.50 -6.87 -8.39
N PHE A 80 2.66 -6.90 -7.06
CA PHE A 80 2.64 -5.70 -6.25
C PHE A 80 3.73 -4.72 -6.66
N ILE A 81 4.98 -5.18 -6.82
CA ILE A 81 6.06 -4.33 -7.31
C ILE A 81 5.77 -3.83 -8.74
N SER A 82 5.24 -4.66 -9.63
CA SER A 82 4.89 -4.23 -10.99
C SER A 82 3.84 -3.12 -11.00
N GLU A 83 2.83 -3.20 -10.14
CA GLU A 83 1.80 -2.18 -10.00
C GLU A 83 2.36 -0.88 -9.41
N LEU A 84 3.33 -0.95 -8.49
CA LEU A 84 4.00 0.25 -7.98
C LEU A 84 4.85 0.95 -9.04
N VAL A 85 5.48 0.20 -9.94
CA VAL A 85 6.15 0.77 -11.11
C VAL A 85 5.13 1.53 -11.95
N MET A 86 3.96 0.95 -12.23
CA MET A 86 2.88 1.63 -12.96
C MET A 86 2.40 2.90 -12.24
N VAL A 87 2.19 2.84 -10.92
CA VAL A 87 1.83 4.00 -10.09
C VAL A 87 2.86 5.13 -10.23
N LYS A 88 4.16 4.81 -10.20
CA LYS A 88 5.23 5.80 -10.38
C LYS A 88 5.30 6.37 -11.79
N LEU A 89 5.09 5.54 -12.81
CA LEU A 89 5.04 5.98 -14.21
C LEU A 89 3.88 6.96 -14.46
N LEU A 90 2.80 6.87 -13.68
CA LEU A 90 1.68 7.82 -13.68
C LEU A 90 1.97 9.11 -12.91
N GLY A 91 3.19 9.28 -12.37
CA GLY A 91 3.58 10.46 -11.61
C GLY A 91 3.04 10.52 -10.18
N ILE A 92 2.47 9.41 -9.68
CA ILE A 92 1.91 9.34 -8.32
C ILE A 92 3.07 9.09 -7.34
N LYS A 93 3.17 9.91 -6.29
CA LYS A 93 4.16 9.73 -5.22
C LYS A 93 3.74 8.60 -4.29
N ILE A 94 4.70 7.86 -3.75
CA ILE A 94 4.43 6.79 -2.79
C ILE A 94 4.98 7.21 -1.43
N VAL A 95 4.13 7.19 -0.40
CA VAL A 95 4.50 7.43 0.99
C VAL A 95 4.21 6.16 1.78
N TRP A 96 5.08 5.79 2.71
CA TRP A 96 4.90 4.60 3.54
C TRP A 96 4.94 4.95 5.02
N THR A 97 3.87 4.61 5.75
CA THR A 97 3.92 4.51 7.20
C THR A 97 4.28 3.08 7.57
N VAL A 98 5.46 2.91 8.19
CA VAL A 98 5.92 1.61 8.65
C VAL A 98 5.21 1.27 9.97
N HIS A 99 4.10 0.54 9.88
CA HIS A 99 3.48 -0.02 11.09
C HIS A 99 4.22 -1.25 11.60
N ASN A 100 4.72 -2.09 10.68
CA ASN A 100 5.55 -3.26 10.96
C ASN A 100 6.58 -3.42 9.83
N VAL A 101 7.86 -3.60 10.17
CA VAL A 101 8.91 -3.90 9.18
C VAL A 101 8.81 -5.35 8.70
N LEU A 102 8.44 -6.24 9.62
CA LEU A 102 8.20 -7.65 9.40
C LEU A 102 6.87 -8.00 10.03
N SER A 103 6.07 -8.81 9.33
CA SER A 103 4.93 -9.44 9.95
C SER A 103 5.36 -10.38 11.07
N HIS A 104 4.63 -10.35 12.19
CA HIS A 104 4.89 -11.24 13.33
C HIS A 104 4.72 -12.73 13.01
N ASP A 105 4.14 -13.05 11.85
CA ASP A 105 3.72 -14.40 11.44
C ASP A 105 4.41 -14.86 10.13
N SER A 106 5.51 -14.21 9.73
CA SER A 106 6.09 -14.43 8.41
C SER A 106 6.67 -15.84 8.28
N ARG A 107 5.96 -16.74 7.59
CA ARG A 107 6.49 -18.05 7.17
C ARG A 107 7.67 -17.92 6.19
N PHE A 108 7.79 -16.78 5.51
CA PHE A 108 8.76 -16.53 4.44
C PHE A 108 9.55 -15.23 4.63
N MET A 109 10.13 -15.05 5.83
CA MET A 109 10.81 -13.82 6.27
C MET A 109 11.82 -13.23 5.25
N ARG A 110 12.67 -14.07 4.66
CA ARG A 110 13.68 -13.60 3.68
C ARG A 110 13.05 -12.98 2.44
N MET A 111 11.94 -13.54 1.98
CA MET A 111 11.20 -13.01 0.83
C MET A 111 10.49 -11.72 1.20
N GLU A 112 9.84 -11.64 2.36
CA GLU A 112 9.20 -10.42 2.84
C GLU A 112 10.22 -9.27 2.94
N LEU A 113 11.40 -9.52 3.54
CA LEU A 113 12.48 -8.53 3.61
C LEU A 113 12.98 -8.08 2.25
N PHE A 114 13.16 -9.01 1.32
CA PHE A 114 13.61 -8.71 -0.04
C PHE A 114 12.63 -7.77 -0.75
N PHE A 115 11.34 -8.08 -0.74
CA PHE A 115 10.34 -7.24 -1.39
C PHE A 115 10.08 -5.94 -0.65
N THR A 116 10.13 -5.92 0.68
CA THR A 116 10.05 -4.68 1.47
C THR A 116 11.23 -3.74 1.17
N LYS A 117 12.44 -4.28 0.99
CA LYS A 117 13.61 -3.49 0.58
C LYS A 117 13.49 -2.93 -0.84
N ILE A 118 12.86 -3.68 -1.74
CA ILE A 118 12.55 -3.18 -3.08
C ILE A 118 11.48 -2.08 -2.99
N PHE A 119 10.40 -2.33 -2.25
CA PHE A 119 9.32 -1.40 -2.01
C PHE A 119 9.82 -0.05 -1.46
N SER A 120 10.72 -0.07 -0.49
CA SER A 120 11.22 1.15 0.14
C SER A 120 11.94 2.10 -0.83
N ARG A 121 12.47 1.57 -1.95
CA ARG A 121 13.11 2.38 -3.01
C ARG A 121 12.11 3.17 -3.85
N PHE A 122 10.83 2.83 -3.81
CA PHE A 122 9.77 3.55 -4.52
C PHE A 122 9.24 4.75 -3.72
N CYS A 123 9.44 4.72 -2.40
CA CYS A 123 8.98 5.76 -1.48
C CYS A 123 9.74 7.07 -1.77
N SER A 124 9.02 8.19 -1.70
CA SER A 124 9.53 9.54 -1.95
C SER A 124 9.69 10.34 -0.66
#